data_AF-A0A1B6JJ89-F1
#
_entry.id   AF-A0A1B6JJ89-F1
#
_cell.length_a   1.000
_cell.length_b   1.000
_cell.length_c   1.000
_cell.angle_alpha   90.00
_cell.angle_beta   90.00
_cell.angle_gamma   90.00
#
_symmetry.space_group_name_H-M   'P 1'
#
loop_
_entity.id
_entity.type
_entity.pdbx_description
1 polymer ?
#
loop_
_entity_poly.entity_id
_entity_poly.type
_entity_poly.pdbx_seq_one_letter_code
_entity_poly.pdbx_strand_id
1 'polypeptide(L)'
;QIFDAILLAGTKRKLTVKIAQNYPSQSQPNKDTEVLVREKAAEVRSLNFPRLIGSGILHTKLWLVDRRHAYIGSANSDWRSLTEVKEMGIYVQDCPCVTDDIGKLFDVYWMMGAEGAQIPDKWPDSLSTPYNEETPMNLSTNGLVYLSSSPPQFCTKGRTGDGNAITSTILKANKFIFI
;
A
#
# COMPACT_ATOMS: atom_id res chain seq x y z
N GLN A 1 -1.05 2.30 21.75
CA GLN A 1 0.33 2.62 21.32
C GLN A 1 0.40 3.18 19.90
N ILE A 2 0.15 2.41 18.82
CA ILE A 2 0.20 2.95 17.44
C ILE A 2 -0.83 4.07 17.23
N PHE A 3 -2.09 3.83 17.59
CA PHE A 3 -3.15 4.83 17.52
C PHE A 3 -2.76 6.14 18.21
N ASP A 4 -2.31 6.06 19.47
CA ASP A 4 -1.88 7.22 20.26
C ASP A 4 -0.70 7.94 19.61
N ALA A 5 0.24 7.20 19.02
CA ALA A 5 1.39 7.77 18.34
C ALA A 5 0.98 8.57 17.08
N ILE A 6 0.01 8.06 16.31
CA ILE A 6 -0.58 8.79 15.17
C ILE A 6 -1.33 10.03 15.67
N LEU A 7 -2.16 9.89 16.70
CA LEU A 7 -2.91 10.99 17.28
C LEU A 7 -1.97 12.12 17.74
N LEU A 8 -0.89 11.78 18.45
CA LEU A 8 0.14 12.73 18.88
C LEU A 8 0.93 13.31 17.69
N ALA A 9 1.20 12.52 16.64
CA ALA A 9 1.86 12.98 15.42
C ALA A 9 1.08 14.13 14.76
N GLY A 10 -0.21 13.93 14.51
CA GLY A 10 -1.05 14.93 13.86
C GLY A 10 -1.37 16.12 14.77
N THR A 11 -1.72 15.86 16.04
CA THR A 11 -2.24 16.93 16.92
C THR A 11 -1.16 17.76 17.59
N LYS A 12 -0.07 17.14 18.07
CA LYS A 12 0.99 17.81 18.83
C LYS A 12 2.19 18.16 17.95
N ARG A 13 2.65 17.22 17.13
CA ARG A 13 3.81 17.42 16.24
C ARG A 13 3.45 18.09 14.92
N LYS A 14 2.15 18.21 14.61
CA LYS A 14 1.62 18.85 13.39
C LYS A 14 2.15 18.21 12.10
N LEU A 15 2.40 16.91 12.13
CA LEU A 15 2.77 16.15 10.94
C LEU A 15 1.55 15.93 10.05
N THR A 16 1.74 15.97 8.73
CA THR A 16 0.70 15.55 7.78
C THR A 16 0.59 14.03 7.81
N VAL A 17 -0.54 13.53 8.30
CA VAL A 17 -0.86 12.09 8.30
C VAL A 17 -1.96 11.84 7.28
N LYS A 18 -1.70 10.93 6.33
CA LYS A 18 -2.65 10.50 5.30
C LYS A 18 -2.91 9.00 5.44
N ILE A 19 -4.16 8.61 5.50
CA ILE A 19 -4.58 7.21 5.64
C ILE A 19 -5.50 6.86 4.48
N ALA A 20 -5.06 5.93 3.64
CA ALA A 20 -5.92 5.24 2.68
C ALA A 20 -6.39 3.93 3.31
N GLN A 21 -7.69 3.69 3.33
CA GLN A 21 -8.28 2.51 3.98
C GLN A 21 -9.39 1.89 3.13
N ASN A 22 -9.80 0.67 3.48
CA ASN A 22 -10.97 0.06 2.88
C ASN A 22 -12.26 0.82 3.27
N TYR A 23 -13.26 0.83 2.39
CA TYR A 23 -14.58 1.37 2.73
C TYR A 23 -15.21 0.58 3.91
N PRO A 24 -15.77 1.26 4.92
CA PRO A 24 -16.27 0.59 6.11
C PRO A 24 -17.44 -0.33 5.80
N SER A 25 -17.56 -1.40 6.58
CA SER A 25 -18.71 -2.32 6.56
C SER A 25 -19.25 -2.50 7.98
N GLN A 26 -20.40 -3.18 8.13
CA GLN A 26 -20.94 -3.47 9.46
C GLN A 26 -19.99 -4.34 10.30
N SER A 27 -19.26 -5.28 9.68
CA SER A 27 -18.33 -6.17 10.37
C SER A 27 -16.94 -5.54 10.58
N GLN A 28 -16.58 -4.55 9.77
CA GLN A 28 -15.30 -3.85 9.82
C GLN A 28 -15.53 -2.33 9.78
N PRO A 29 -16.00 -1.74 10.89
CA PRO A 29 -16.18 -0.30 10.98
C PRO A 29 -14.83 0.40 11.19
N ASN A 30 -14.67 1.61 10.64
CA ASN A 30 -13.40 2.36 10.68
C ASN A 30 -13.32 3.36 11.86
N LYS A 31 -13.81 2.98 13.04
CA LYS A 31 -14.01 3.87 14.20
C LYS A 31 -12.75 4.62 14.64
N ASP A 32 -11.60 3.97 14.62
CA ASP A 32 -10.34 4.60 15.03
C ASP A 32 -9.99 5.77 14.09
N THR A 33 -10.12 5.57 12.79
CA THR A 33 -9.84 6.64 11.83
C THR A 33 -10.87 7.76 11.85
N GLU A 34 -12.13 7.48 12.21
CA GLU A 34 -13.13 8.52 12.48
C GLU A 34 -12.70 9.42 13.65
N VAL A 35 -12.14 8.84 14.71
CA VAL A 35 -11.56 9.62 15.82
C VAL A 35 -10.39 10.45 15.33
N LEU A 36 -9.45 9.89 14.55
CA LEU A 36 -8.31 10.65 14.02
C LEU A 36 -8.74 11.85 13.15
N VAL A 37 -9.79 11.70 12.35
CA VAL A 37 -10.36 12.81 11.56
C VAL A 37 -10.97 13.86 12.48
N ARG A 38 -11.80 13.44 13.45
CA ARG A 38 -12.46 14.35 14.39
C ARG A 38 -11.46 15.20 15.19
N GLU A 39 -10.37 14.57 15.64
CA GLU A 39 -9.29 15.24 16.37
C GLU A 39 -8.35 16.04 15.45
N LYS A 40 -8.62 16.10 14.14
CA LYS A 40 -7.78 16.76 13.11
C LYS A 40 -6.33 16.24 13.12
N ALA A 41 -6.18 14.95 13.39
CA ALA A 41 -4.89 14.28 13.47
C ALA A 41 -4.47 13.64 12.13
N ALA A 42 -5.44 13.30 11.27
CA ALA A 42 -5.16 12.70 9.97
C ALA A 42 -6.23 13.06 8.93
N GLU A 43 -5.81 13.09 7.67
CA GLU A 43 -6.70 13.02 6.52
C GLU A 43 -6.92 11.55 6.15
N VAL A 44 -8.18 11.15 6.00
CA VAL A 44 -8.54 9.75 5.75
C VAL A 44 -9.36 9.67 4.47
N ARG A 45 -9.01 8.72 3.60
CA ARG A 45 -9.75 8.40 2.38
C ARG A 45 -10.09 6.92 2.35
N SER A 46 -11.36 6.64 2.07
CA SER A 46 -11.90 5.28 2.08
C SER A 46 -12.16 4.80 0.65
N LEU A 47 -11.47 3.74 0.23
CA LEU A 47 -11.59 3.17 -1.11
C LEU A 47 -12.80 2.23 -1.19
N ASN A 48 -13.79 2.60 -2.00
CA ASN A 48 -14.97 1.78 -2.25
C ASN A 48 -14.77 0.89 -3.49
N PHE A 49 -14.07 -0.24 -3.28
CA PHE A 49 -13.85 -1.24 -4.33
C PHE A 49 -15.14 -1.79 -4.97
N PRO A 50 -16.21 -2.12 -4.22
CA PRO A 50 -17.49 -2.51 -4.82
C PRO A 50 -18.05 -1.46 -5.79
N ARG A 51 -17.93 -0.17 -5.47
CA ARG A 51 -18.33 0.91 -6.38
C ARG A 51 -17.39 1.04 -7.58
N LEU A 52 -16.08 0.89 -7.38
CA LEU A 52 -15.07 1.14 -8.39
C LEU A 52 -14.96 0.01 -9.43
N ILE A 53 -15.09 -1.25 -9.01
CA ILE A 53 -14.88 -2.44 -9.86
C ILE A 53 -15.90 -3.57 -9.62
N GLY A 54 -16.97 -3.31 -8.85
CA GLY A 54 -18.04 -4.29 -8.60
C GLY A 54 -17.80 -5.25 -7.44
N SER A 55 -16.57 -5.36 -6.92
CA SER A 55 -16.25 -6.21 -5.75
C SER A 55 -14.88 -5.88 -5.13
N GLY A 56 -14.53 -6.55 -4.03
CA GLY A 56 -13.20 -6.49 -3.43
C GLY A 56 -13.07 -5.51 -2.27
N ILE A 57 -11.88 -5.47 -1.67
CA ILE A 57 -11.49 -4.60 -0.55
C ILE A 57 -10.03 -4.17 -0.69
N LEU A 58 -9.64 -3.08 -0.03
CA LEU A 58 -8.22 -2.72 0.11
C LEU A 58 -7.54 -3.68 1.11
N HIS A 59 -6.58 -4.48 0.64
CA HIS A 59 -5.87 -5.46 1.47
C HIS A 59 -4.36 -5.20 1.63
N THR A 60 -3.85 -4.07 1.15
CA THR A 60 -2.45 -3.65 1.28
C THR A 60 -2.16 -3.10 2.67
N LYS A 61 -1.06 -3.53 3.30
CA LYS A 61 -0.58 -2.98 4.57
C LYS A 61 0.74 -2.28 4.31
N LEU A 62 0.69 -0.96 4.36
CA LEU A 62 1.78 -0.10 3.93
C LEU A 62 1.93 1.08 4.89
N TRP A 63 3.17 1.39 5.25
CA TRP A 63 3.56 2.66 5.85
C TRP A 63 4.59 3.34 4.96
N LEU A 64 4.47 4.66 4.79
CA LEU A 64 5.40 5.47 4.02
C LEU A 64 5.67 6.75 4.81
N VAL A 65 6.94 7.02 5.12
CA VAL A 65 7.38 8.17 5.90
C VAL A 65 8.30 9.02 5.04
N ASP A 66 7.90 10.27 4.80
CA ASP A 66 8.63 11.29 4.03
C ASP A 66 9.07 10.83 2.63
N ARG A 67 8.42 9.79 2.08
CA ARG A 67 8.87 9.07 0.87
C ARG A 67 10.33 8.59 0.93
N ARG A 68 10.85 8.37 2.13
CA ARG A 68 12.23 7.95 2.40
C ARG A 68 12.34 6.61 3.11
N HIS A 69 11.35 6.30 3.94
CA HIS A 69 11.24 5.02 4.62
C HIS A 69 9.88 4.39 4.34
N ALA A 70 9.83 3.08 4.20
CA ALA A 70 8.59 2.37 3.99
C ALA A 70 8.56 1.04 4.74
N TYR A 71 7.36 0.59 5.10
CA TYR A 71 7.09 -0.79 5.47
C TYR A 71 6.00 -1.31 4.55
N ILE A 72 6.19 -2.52 4.01
CA ILE A 72 5.16 -3.26 3.29
C ILE A 72 5.15 -4.71 3.81
N GLY A 73 3.98 -5.27 4.06
CA GLY A 73 3.88 -6.61 4.62
C GLY A 73 2.45 -7.10 4.81
N SER A 74 2.29 -8.10 5.66
CA SER A 74 1.01 -8.75 5.93
C SER A 74 0.28 -8.20 7.16
N ALA A 75 1.03 -7.70 8.16
CA ALA A 75 0.49 -7.23 9.43
C ALA A 75 -0.49 -6.06 9.29
N ASN A 76 -1.75 -6.24 9.70
CA ASN A 76 -2.66 -5.12 9.89
C ASN A 76 -2.20 -4.24 11.06
N SER A 77 -2.70 -3.01 11.12
CA SER A 77 -2.49 -2.10 12.26
C SER A 77 -3.43 -2.40 13.44
N ASP A 78 -3.62 -3.68 13.77
CA ASP A 78 -4.44 -4.14 14.89
C ASP A 78 -3.61 -5.00 15.85
N TRP A 79 -4.05 -5.11 17.11
CA TRP A 79 -3.29 -5.77 18.15
C TRP A 79 -3.03 -7.25 17.85
N ARG A 80 -3.96 -7.97 17.19
CA ARG A 80 -3.79 -9.40 16.90
C ARG A 80 -2.64 -9.60 15.91
N SER A 81 -2.64 -8.81 14.83
CA SER A 81 -1.56 -8.85 13.83
C SER A 81 -0.19 -8.52 14.44
N LEU A 82 -0.15 -7.69 15.49
CA LEU A 82 1.09 -7.22 16.10
C LEU A 82 1.61 -8.10 17.24
N THR A 83 0.77 -8.93 17.87
CA THR A 83 1.18 -9.74 19.03
C THR A 83 0.95 -11.24 18.88
N GLU A 84 -0.10 -11.66 18.17
CA GLU A 84 -0.56 -13.07 18.16
C GLU A 84 -0.42 -13.74 16.79
N VAL A 85 -0.39 -12.98 15.70
CA VAL A 85 -0.29 -13.54 14.34
C VAL A 85 1.15 -13.50 13.87
N LYS A 86 1.60 -14.60 13.25
CA LYS A 86 2.89 -14.64 12.58
C LYS A 86 2.81 -13.88 11.26
N GLU A 87 3.32 -12.66 11.28
CA GLU A 87 3.34 -11.77 10.12
C GLU A 87 4.74 -11.68 9.49
N MET A 88 4.81 -11.25 8.23
CA MET A 88 6.04 -10.95 7.52
C MET A 88 5.94 -9.58 6.86
N GLY A 89 7.05 -8.85 6.84
CA GLY A 89 7.14 -7.59 6.12
C GLY A 89 8.57 -7.19 5.85
N ILE A 90 8.71 -6.24 4.94
CA ILE A 90 9.98 -5.65 4.55
C ILE A 90 9.98 -4.20 5.03
N TYR A 91 10.99 -3.84 5.81
CA TYR A 91 11.29 -2.45 6.13
C TYR A 91 12.36 -1.92 5.17
N VAL A 92 12.01 -0.85 4.46
CA VAL A 92 12.88 -0.16 3.52
C VAL A 92 13.35 1.12 4.18
N GLN A 93 14.66 1.23 4.40
CA GLN A 93 15.28 2.39 5.03
C GLN A 93 16.14 3.14 4.03
N ASP A 94 15.82 4.42 3.79
CA ASP A 94 16.64 5.35 3.01
C ASP A 94 17.00 4.82 1.60
N CYS A 95 15.99 4.32 0.89
CA CYS A 95 16.13 3.79 -0.47
C CYS A 95 15.15 4.51 -1.41
N PRO A 96 15.51 5.73 -1.90
CA PRO A 96 14.58 6.60 -2.63
C PRO A 96 13.94 5.96 -3.86
N CYS A 97 14.65 5.09 -4.59
CA CYS A 97 14.09 4.43 -5.77
C CYS A 97 12.93 3.49 -5.40
N VAL A 98 13.08 2.71 -4.34
CA VAL A 98 12.03 1.80 -3.86
C VAL A 98 10.91 2.58 -3.19
N THR A 99 11.24 3.57 -2.36
CA THR A 99 10.20 4.33 -1.64
C THR A 99 9.41 5.27 -2.53
N ASP A 100 9.97 5.79 -3.63
CA ASP A 100 9.21 6.50 -4.66
C ASP A 100 8.22 5.56 -5.37
N ASP A 101 8.66 4.36 -5.72
CA ASP A 101 7.82 3.38 -6.41
C ASP A 101 6.68 2.85 -5.50
N ILE A 102 6.97 2.64 -4.21
CA ILE A 102 5.95 2.42 -3.16
C ILE A 102 5.01 3.62 -3.05
N GLY A 103 5.54 4.84 -3.11
CA GLY A 103 4.76 6.08 -3.08
C GLY A 103 3.73 6.15 -4.20
N LYS A 104 4.06 5.68 -5.41
CA LYS A 104 3.11 5.60 -6.52
C LYS A 104 1.94 4.66 -6.23
N LEU A 105 2.18 3.53 -5.56
CA LEU A 105 1.09 2.63 -5.12
C LEU A 105 0.17 3.33 -4.12
N PHE A 106 0.75 4.05 -3.14
CA PHE A 106 -0.05 4.82 -2.19
C PHE A 106 -0.85 5.93 -2.89
N ASP A 107 -0.25 6.63 -3.85
CA ASP A 107 -0.92 7.70 -4.59
C ASP A 107 -2.11 7.19 -5.43
N VAL A 108 -2.02 5.99 -6.01
CA VAL A 108 -3.17 5.31 -6.64
C VAL A 108 -4.31 5.17 -5.64
N TYR A 109 -4.02 4.68 -4.44
CA TYR A 109 -5.04 4.52 -3.41
C TYR A 109 -5.60 5.86 -2.95
N TRP A 110 -4.73 6.84 -2.77
CA TRP A 110 -5.12 8.18 -2.36
C TRP A 110 -6.04 8.83 -3.40
N MET A 111 -5.76 8.65 -4.69
CA MET A 111 -6.58 9.13 -5.80
C MET A 111 -7.94 8.41 -5.83
N MET A 112 -7.97 7.09 -5.69
CA MET A 112 -9.21 6.30 -5.76
C MET A 112 -10.09 6.40 -4.52
N GLY A 113 -9.53 6.82 -3.39
CA GLY A 113 -10.29 7.15 -2.19
C GLY A 113 -10.87 8.57 -2.18
N ALA A 114 -10.64 9.37 -3.21
CA ALA A 114 -11.24 10.70 -3.33
C ALA A 114 -12.75 10.61 -3.60
N GLU A 115 -13.49 11.63 -3.18
CA GLU A 115 -14.92 11.74 -3.48
C GLU A 115 -15.16 11.74 -4.99
N GLY A 116 -16.13 10.95 -5.45
CA GLY A 116 -16.46 10.86 -6.88
C GLY A 116 -15.39 10.18 -7.75
N ALA A 117 -14.30 9.64 -7.18
CA ALA A 117 -13.24 9.01 -7.97
C ALA A 117 -13.77 7.90 -8.88
N GLN A 118 -13.25 7.83 -10.09
CA GLN A 118 -13.50 6.77 -11.06
C GLN A 118 -12.15 6.29 -11.57
N ILE A 119 -12.07 5.01 -11.95
CA ILE A 119 -10.86 4.46 -12.56
C ILE A 119 -10.71 5.11 -13.93
N PRO A 120 -9.58 5.78 -14.20
CA PRO A 120 -9.38 6.42 -15.49
C PRO A 120 -9.10 5.38 -16.57
N ASP A 121 -9.48 5.67 -17.82
CA ASP A 121 -9.09 4.84 -18.97
C ASP A 121 -7.57 4.72 -19.10
N LYS A 122 -6.84 5.78 -18.69
CA LYS A 122 -5.38 5.81 -18.59
C LYS A 122 -4.96 6.46 -17.28
N TRP A 123 -4.18 5.74 -16.48
CA TRP A 123 -3.55 6.29 -15.29
C TRP A 123 -2.57 7.44 -15.65
N PRO A 124 -2.47 8.50 -14.82
CA PRO A 124 -1.49 9.56 -15.01
C PRO A 124 -0.07 9.01 -15.14
N ASP A 125 0.73 9.59 -16.05
CA ASP A 125 2.10 9.14 -16.30
C ASP A 125 3.00 9.31 -15.05
N SER A 126 2.66 10.20 -14.12
CA SER A 126 3.33 10.33 -12.81
C SER A 126 3.22 9.08 -11.93
N LEU A 127 2.21 8.24 -12.14
CA LEU A 127 2.01 6.97 -11.42
C LEU A 127 2.62 5.77 -12.16
N SER A 128 3.19 5.98 -13.36
CA SER A 128 3.86 4.92 -14.10
C SER A 128 5.20 4.53 -13.46
N THR A 129 5.63 3.31 -13.72
CA THR A 129 6.91 2.79 -13.25
C THR A 129 7.70 2.15 -14.41
N PRO A 130 9.03 2.35 -14.47
CA PRO A 130 9.88 1.57 -15.36
C PRO A 130 10.23 0.20 -14.76
N TYR A 131 9.82 -0.09 -13.52
CA TYR A 131 10.24 -1.27 -12.78
C TYR A 131 9.16 -2.35 -12.77
N ASN A 132 9.53 -3.51 -13.28
CA ASN A 132 8.67 -4.69 -13.39
C ASN A 132 9.53 -5.96 -13.39
N GLU A 133 8.87 -7.07 -13.65
CA GLU A 133 9.51 -8.37 -13.75
C GLU A 133 10.61 -8.43 -14.82
N GLU A 134 10.42 -7.78 -15.97
CA GLU A 134 11.43 -7.74 -17.04
C GLU A 134 12.57 -6.75 -16.76
N THR A 135 12.26 -5.63 -16.10
CA THR A 135 13.21 -4.54 -15.79
C THR A 135 13.18 -4.21 -14.30
N PRO A 136 13.63 -5.12 -13.40
CA PRO A 136 13.60 -4.87 -11.96
C PRO A 136 14.63 -3.82 -11.53
N MET A 137 14.39 -3.14 -10.41
CA MET A 137 15.37 -2.27 -9.76
C MET A 137 16.57 -3.09 -9.32
N ASN A 138 17.77 -2.64 -9.66
CA ASN A 138 19.01 -3.22 -9.16
C ASN A 138 19.44 -2.50 -7.88
N LEU A 139 19.27 -3.15 -6.72
CA LEU A 139 19.65 -2.61 -5.43
C LEU A 139 21.10 -2.95 -5.06
N SER A 140 21.95 -3.22 -6.05
CA SER A 140 23.35 -3.61 -5.93
C SER A 140 23.55 -4.82 -5.01
N THR A 141 23.72 -4.58 -3.70
CA THR A 141 23.95 -5.63 -2.70
C THR A 141 22.68 -6.36 -2.29
N ASN A 142 21.50 -5.79 -2.54
CA ASN A 142 20.22 -6.34 -2.06
C ASN A 142 19.43 -7.05 -3.17
N GLY A 143 20.06 -7.29 -4.32
CA GLY A 143 19.47 -8.02 -5.43
C GLY A 143 18.55 -7.18 -6.32
N LEU A 144 17.76 -7.89 -7.12
CA LEU A 144 16.79 -7.31 -8.05
C LEU A 144 15.41 -7.26 -7.39
N VAL A 145 14.75 -6.11 -7.43
CA VAL A 145 13.46 -5.88 -6.79
C VAL A 145 12.49 -5.17 -7.73
N TYR A 146 11.25 -5.59 -7.75
CA TYR A 146 10.14 -4.84 -8.33
C TYR A 146 8.90 -5.02 -7.44
N LEU A 147 7.97 -4.07 -7.49
CA LEU A 147 6.70 -4.21 -6.80
C LEU A 147 5.63 -4.64 -7.80
N SER A 148 4.81 -5.60 -7.39
CA SER A 148 3.59 -5.99 -8.08
C SER A 148 2.35 -5.39 -7.40
N SER A 149 1.23 -5.35 -8.11
CA SER A 149 -0.04 -4.90 -7.53
C SER A 149 -1.25 -5.60 -8.13
N SER A 150 -2.37 -5.52 -7.42
CA SER A 150 -3.67 -6.02 -7.86
C SER A 150 -4.80 -5.09 -7.37
N PRO A 151 -5.98 -5.12 -8.00
CA PRO A 151 -6.34 -5.86 -9.22
C PRO A 151 -5.80 -5.16 -10.50
N PRO A 152 -5.89 -5.79 -11.69
CA PRO A 152 -5.33 -5.23 -12.93
C PRO A 152 -5.76 -3.79 -13.24
N GLN A 153 -6.99 -3.40 -12.89
CA GLN A 153 -7.50 -2.05 -13.10
C GLN A 153 -6.74 -0.98 -12.28
N PHE A 154 -6.08 -1.38 -11.19
CA PHE A 154 -5.25 -0.52 -10.34
C PHE A 154 -3.75 -0.62 -10.68
N CYS A 155 -3.37 -1.50 -11.62
CA CYS A 155 -2.00 -1.55 -12.11
C CYS A 155 -1.77 -0.39 -13.08
N THR A 156 -0.93 0.56 -12.67
CA THR A 156 -0.50 1.66 -13.52
C THR A 156 0.43 1.18 -14.62
N LYS A 157 0.67 2.02 -15.64
CA LYS A 157 1.54 1.68 -16.77
C LYS A 157 2.90 1.19 -16.28
N GLY A 158 3.29 0.01 -16.77
CA GLY A 158 4.58 -0.63 -16.49
C GLY A 158 4.61 -1.48 -15.22
N ARG A 159 3.56 -1.50 -14.39
CA ARG A 159 3.50 -2.31 -13.16
C ARG A 159 3.15 -3.78 -13.46
N THR A 160 3.91 -4.71 -12.91
CA THR A 160 3.56 -6.15 -12.97
C THR A 160 2.32 -6.46 -12.14
N GLY A 161 1.37 -7.21 -12.69
CA GLY A 161 0.22 -7.71 -11.95
C GLY A 161 0.62 -8.80 -10.94
N ASP A 162 0.04 -8.76 -9.75
CA ASP A 162 0.43 -9.64 -8.63
C ASP A 162 0.28 -11.13 -8.95
N GLY A 163 -0.80 -11.52 -9.62
CA GLY A 163 -0.99 -12.91 -10.08
C GLY A 163 0.09 -13.37 -11.06
N ASN A 164 0.56 -12.48 -11.95
CA ASN A 164 1.64 -12.77 -12.89
C ASN A 164 2.98 -12.91 -12.16
N ALA A 165 3.27 -12.02 -11.20
CA ALA A 165 4.49 -12.08 -10.40
C ALA A 165 4.60 -13.41 -9.62
N ILE A 166 3.50 -13.83 -8.98
CA ILE A 166 3.44 -15.10 -8.24
C ILE A 166 3.64 -16.28 -9.17
N THR A 167 2.82 -16.39 -10.23
CA THR A 167 2.89 -17.53 -11.16
C THR A 167 4.22 -17.61 -11.87
N SER A 168 4.79 -16.48 -12.29
CA SER A 168 6.12 -16.44 -12.91
C SER A 168 7.22 -16.86 -11.94
N THR A 169 7.17 -16.42 -10.69
CA THR A 169 8.12 -16.85 -9.64
C THR A 169 8.09 -18.37 -9.45
N ILE A 170 6.89 -18.96 -9.42
CA ILE A 170 6.70 -20.42 -9.32
C ILE A 170 7.29 -21.12 -10.56
N LEU A 171 6.95 -20.66 -11.76
CA LEU A 171 7.36 -21.30 -13.03
C LEU A 171 8.87 -21.19 -13.30
N LYS A 172 9.54 -20.14 -12.80
CA LYS A 172 10.98 -19.92 -12.97
C LYS A 172 11.84 -20.57 -11.87
N ALA A 173 11.23 -21.14 -10.82
CA ALA A 173 11.97 -21.75 -9.72
C ALA A 173 12.68 -23.04 -10.16
N ASN A 174 14.00 -23.13 -9.93
CA ASN A 174 14.81 -24.27 -10.37
C ASN A 174 15.02 -25.36 -9.30
N LYS A 175 14.75 -25.08 -8.02
CA LYS A 175 15.08 -25.99 -6.90
C LYS A 175 13.91 -26.24 -5.96
N PHE A 176 13.41 -25.19 -5.31
CA PHE A 176 12.29 -25.29 -4.38
C PHE A 176 11.54 -23.97 -4.32
N ILE A 177 10.30 -24.04 -3.83
CA ILE A 177 9.45 -22.89 -3.51
C ILE A 177 9.05 -23.06 -2.06
N PHE A 178 9.20 -22.00 -1.27
CA PHE A 178 8.70 -21.95 0.10
C PHE A 178 7.48 -21.04 0.14
N ILE A 179 6.36 -21.57 0.61
CA ILE A 179 5.09 -20.86 0.78
C ILE A 179 4.73 -20.90 2.26
#